data_AF-A0A2S2NL72-F1
#
_entry.id   AF-A0A2S2NL72-F1
#
_cell.length_a   1.000
_cell.length_b   1.000
_cell.length_c   1.000
_cell.angle_alpha   90.00
_cell.angle_beta   90.00
_cell.angle_gamma   90.00
#
_symmetry.space_group_name_H-M   'P 1'
#
loop_
_entity.id
_entity.type
_entity.pdbx_description
1 polymer ?
#
loop_
_entity_poly.entity_id
_entity_poly.type
_entity_poly.pdbx_seq_one_letter_code
_entity_poly.pdbx_strand_id
1 'polypeptide(L)'
;MFDAMTDTKRRVKLYALNADRQWDDRGTGHVSCTYVERLKGVSLLVRAEADGALLLESKIQHDTVYQKQQDTLIVWSEADNFDLALSFQEKAGCEEIWEKICSVQGKDPTIETTQDIVEESEDERFDDLSDSAPPVELPLCEIGRLKEIKDLFITCMATPLNKDRLAEAIENDGYVRKLVKLFNLCEDLNNLEGLHCLYDIVKNIFLINKNALFEMLFADDIIFDVIGCLEYDPTLPIRKYHRHHLKNVSKFKEVILITNLELLNKIHQTHRVQYIQDVVLPTPSVFEDNMLSALSSFIFFNKVEIVTLIQEDEKFLPDLLGQLQDESTPDSRKLELVQFLKEFCNFSQNLQPPQKEGFFRTLTSLGILPMLEMTLMSEDVNIKQAAIDILTILVEFSPSVIREYILQQSSDTVTQANGNEVELMLMNVIIEQMICDTDPDLGRAVQLMGVIRVLIDPENMLPSLSKVEKTDFLNYFYKHSVQILIGICCTQIILRNYF
;
A
#
# COMPACT_ATOMS: atom_id res chain seq x y z
N MET A 1 -39.18 -13.53 -36.04
CA MET A 1 -37.78 -13.91 -35.76
C MET A 1 -37.41 -13.11 -34.53
N PHE A 2 -37.64 -13.70 -33.36
CA PHE A 2 -37.44 -13.02 -32.09
C PHE A 2 -35.95 -12.94 -31.83
N ASP A 3 -35.47 -11.71 -31.66
CA ASP A 3 -34.13 -11.38 -31.19
C ASP A 3 -33.96 -12.05 -29.82
N ALA A 4 -33.10 -13.07 -29.73
CA ALA A 4 -32.70 -13.62 -28.46
C ALA A 4 -31.76 -12.59 -27.82
N MET A 5 -32.33 -11.64 -27.08
CA MET A 5 -31.58 -10.90 -26.06
C MET A 5 -30.84 -11.93 -25.23
N THR A 6 -29.53 -12.04 -25.40
CA THR A 6 -28.65 -12.81 -24.51
C THR A 6 -28.89 -12.26 -23.11
N ASP A 7 -29.41 -13.11 -22.23
CA ASP A 7 -29.75 -12.76 -20.85
C ASP A 7 -28.47 -12.51 -20.05
N THR A 8 -27.96 -11.28 -20.16
CA THR A 8 -26.73 -10.83 -19.48
C THR A 8 -26.92 -10.79 -17.97
N LYS A 9 -28.16 -10.73 -17.48
CA LYS A 9 -28.47 -10.70 -16.06
C LYS A 9 -27.99 -11.97 -15.36
N ARG A 10 -28.09 -13.15 -16.01
CA ARG A 10 -27.69 -14.44 -15.41
C ARG A 10 -26.31 -14.91 -15.89
N ARG A 11 -25.57 -14.09 -16.62
CA ARG A 11 -24.27 -14.45 -17.18
C ARG A 11 -23.17 -14.36 -16.13
N VAL A 12 -22.40 -15.45 -15.99
CA VAL A 12 -21.36 -15.62 -14.96
C VAL A 12 -20.10 -16.27 -15.53
N LYS A 13 -18.95 -15.95 -14.94
CA LYS A 13 -17.73 -16.76 -15.03
C LYS A 13 -17.58 -17.61 -13.77
N LEU A 14 -17.26 -18.90 -13.96
CA LEU A 14 -16.97 -19.82 -12.87
C LEU A 14 -15.46 -19.91 -12.68
N TYR A 15 -15.01 -19.75 -11.44
CA TYR A 15 -13.61 -19.97 -11.06
C TYR A 15 -13.51 -21.08 -10.02
N ALA A 16 -12.39 -21.81 -10.04
CA ALA A 16 -12.04 -22.77 -9.00
C ALA A 16 -10.59 -22.53 -8.54
N LEU A 17 -10.35 -22.59 -7.24
CA LEU A 17 -9.00 -22.42 -6.69
C LEU A 17 -8.16 -23.68 -6.94
N ASN A 18 -6.94 -23.49 -7.45
CA ASN A 18 -6.02 -24.60 -7.77
C ASN A 18 -5.00 -24.84 -6.63
N ALA A 19 -4.13 -25.85 -6.78
CA ALA A 19 -3.15 -26.26 -5.77
C ALA A 19 -2.09 -25.18 -5.48
N ASP A 20 -1.84 -24.28 -6.43
CA ASP A 20 -0.92 -23.13 -6.29
C ASP A 20 -1.64 -21.89 -5.71
N ARG A 21 -2.87 -22.06 -5.21
CA ARG A 21 -3.75 -21.00 -4.68
C ARG A 21 -4.05 -19.88 -5.69
N GLN A 22 -4.14 -20.22 -6.97
CA GLN A 22 -4.58 -19.32 -8.04
C GLN A 22 -5.99 -19.72 -8.54
N TRP A 23 -6.77 -18.72 -8.97
CA TRP A 23 -8.12 -18.94 -9.50
C TRP A 23 -8.08 -19.33 -10.97
N ASP A 24 -8.44 -20.57 -11.29
CA ASP A 24 -8.56 -21.07 -12.66
C ASP A 24 -9.94 -20.72 -13.24
N ASP A 25 -9.98 -20.05 -14.40
CA ASP A 25 -11.22 -19.82 -15.16
C ASP A 25 -11.75 -21.16 -15.72
N ARG A 26 -12.90 -21.60 -15.22
CA ARG A 26 -13.58 -22.84 -15.63
C ARG A 26 -14.55 -22.62 -16.80
N GLY A 27 -14.73 -21.38 -17.24
CA GLY A 27 -15.57 -21.01 -18.37
C GLY A 27 -16.69 -20.05 -18.02
N THR A 28 -17.29 -19.48 -19.07
CA THR A 28 -18.43 -18.57 -18.97
C THR A 28 -19.74 -19.29 -19.27
N GLY A 29 -20.78 -18.99 -18.48
CA GLY A 29 -22.07 -19.64 -18.58
C GLY A 29 -23.22 -18.81 -18.00
N HIS A 30 -24.41 -19.40 -17.96
CA HIS A 30 -25.59 -18.80 -17.34
C HIS A 30 -25.96 -19.57 -16.08
N VAL A 31 -26.11 -18.86 -14.96
CA VAL A 31 -26.47 -19.45 -13.67
C VAL A 31 -27.98 -19.52 -13.46
N SER A 32 -28.43 -20.64 -12.92
CA SER A 32 -29.81 -20.85 -12.49
C SER A 32 -29.83 -21.56 -11.13
N CYS A 33 -30.95 -21.44 -10.43
CA CYS A 33 -31.13 -22.03 -9.10
C CYS A 33 -32.46 -22.78 -9.08
N THR A 34 -32.40 -24.12 -9.05
CA THR A 34 -33.58 -25.02 -9.15
C THR A 34 -33.42 -26.24 -8.26
N TYR A 35 -34.54 -26.88 -7.90
CA TYR A 35 -34.51 -28.14 -7.15
C TYR A 35 -34.02 -29.31 -8.02
N VAL A 36 -33.00 -30.01 -7.55
CA VAL A 36 -32.39 -31.16 -8.24
C VAL A 36 -32.71 -32.44 -7.46
N GLU A 37 -33.52 -33.31 -8.06
CA GLU A 37 -34.05 -34.52 -7.41
C GLU A 37 -32.95 -35.45 -6.88
N ARG A 38 -31.88 -35.66 -7.66
CA ARG A 38 -30.74 -36.51 -7.29
C ARG A 38 -29.96 -35.98 -6.07
N LEU A 39 -29.95 -34.66 -5.86
CA LEU A 39 -29.28 -34.00 -4.73
C LEU A 39 -30.25 -33.71 -3.56
N LYS A 40 -31.55 -33.93 -3.77
CA LYS A 40 -32.62 -33.65 -2.80
C LYS A 40 -32.51 -32.24 -2.23
N GLY A 41 -32.39 -31.24 -3.09
CA GLY A 41 -32.22 -29.85 -2.66
C GLY A 41 -32.16 -28.85 -3.80
N VAL A 42 -32.32 -27.58 -3.45
CA VAL A 42 -32.11 -26.45 -4.37
C VAL A 42 -30.62 -26.36 -4.67
N SER A 43 -30.28 -26.25 -5.95
CA SER A 43 -28.89 -26.30 -6.43
C SER A 43 -28.60 -25.17 -7.42
N LEU A 44 -27.38 -24.64 -7.36
CA LEU A 44 -26.79 -23.74 -8.33
C LEU A 44 -26.32 -24.53 -9.54
N LEU A 45 -26.78 -24.11 -10.72
CA LEU A 45 -26.51 -24.76 -12.00
C LEU A 45 -25.94 -23.73 -12.97
N VAL A 46 -24.73 -23.96 -13.48
CA VAL A 46 -24.12 -23.11 -14.51
C VAL A 46 -24.06 -23.88 -15.82
N ARG A 47 -24.67 -23.34 -16.88
CA ARG A 47 -24.61 -23.92 -18.23
C ARG A 47 -23.69 -23.10 -19.12
N ALA A 48 -22.71 -23.75 -19.75
CA ALA A 48 -21.73 -23.12 -20.63
C ALA A 48 -22.40 -22.40 -21.82
N GLU A 49 -21.87 -21.25 -22.20
CA GLU A 49 -22.33 -20.54 -23.40
C GLU A 49 -21.95 -21.26 -24.70
N ALA A 50 -20.83 -21.98 -24.70
CA ALA A 50 -20.25 -22.57 -25.89
C ALA A 50 -21.07 -23.75 -26.45
N ASP A 51 -21.54 -24.64 -25.57
CA ASP A 51 -22.16 -25.92 -25.95
C ASP A 51 -23.35 -26.32 -25.06
N GLY A 52 -23.71 -25.48 -24.08
CA GLY A 52 -24.79 -25.77 -23.12
C GLY A 52 -24.46 -26.85 -22.09
N ALA A 53 -23.21 -27.33 -22.04
CA ALA A 53 -22.75 -28.30 -21.06
C ALA A 53 -22.89 -27.75 -19.63
N LEU A 54 -23.08 -28.65 -18.67
CA LEU A 54 -23.22 -28.27 -17.27
C LEU A 54 -21.82 -28.08 -16.66
N LEU A 55 -21.44 -26.84 -16.37
CA LEU A 55 -20.16 -26.48 -15.76
C LEU A 55 -20.18 -26.64 -14.25
N LEU A 56 -21.32 -26.37 -13.62
CA LEU A 56 -21.52 -26.49 -12.17
C LEU A 56 -22.89 -27.08 -11.88
N GLU A 57 -22.92 -28.00 -10.91
CA GLU A 57 -24.14 -28.50 -10.27
C GLU A 57 -23.86 -28.67 -8.78
N SER A 58 -24.04 -27.59 -8.03
CA SER A 58 -23.71 -27.48 -6.61
C SER A 58 -24.99 -27.35 -5.79
N LYS A 59 -25.19 -28.23 -4.81
CA LYS A 59 -26.34 -28.13 -3.90
C LYS A 59 -26.09 -27.01 -2.89
N ILE A 60 -27.06 -26.13 -2.69
CA ILE A 60 -27.00 -25.15 -1.61
C ILE A 60 -27.24 -25.90 -0.29
N GLN A 61 -26.17 -26.15 0.46
CA GLN A 61 -26.26 -26.75 1.78
C GLN A 61 -26.63 -25.70 2.82
N HIS A 62 -27.20 -26.12 3.94
CA HIS A 62 -27.58 -25.20 5.02
C HIS A 62 -26.38 -24.68 5.83
N ASP A 63 -25.26 -25.40 5.81
CA ASP A 63 -24.03 -25.19 6.58
C ASP A 63 -22.88 -24.60 5.74
N THR A 64 -22.98 -24.60 4.41
CA THR A 64 -21.98 -23.94 3.54
C THR A 64 -21.97 -22.42 3.75
N VAL A 65 -20.79 -21.86 3.96
CA VAL A 65 -20.59 -20.41 4.05
C VAL A 65 -20.49 -19.83 2.64
N TYR A 66 -21.50 -19.06 2.24
CA TYR A 66 -21.44 -18.26 1.01
C TYR A 66 -21.08 -16.83 1.38
N GLN A 67 -20.17 -16.22 0.63
CA GLN A 67 -19.75 -14.83 0.78
C GLN A 67 -20.08 -14.05 -0.49
N LYS A 68 -20.75 -12.90 -0.35
CA LYS A 68 -20.92 -11.92 -1.41
C LYS A 68 -19.78 -10.92 -1.32
N GLN A 69 -19.08 -10.69 -2.43
CA GLN A 69 -17.96 -9.75 -2.49
C GLN A 69 -18.16 -8.77 -3.65
N GLN A 70 -17.82 -7.50 -3.43
CA GLN A 70 -17.80 -6.45 -4.47
C GLN A 70 -19.10 -6.37 -5.30
N ASP A 71 -20.26 -6.64 -4.68
CA ASP A 71 -21.60 -6.66 -5.28
C ASP A 71 -21.85 -7.64 -6.46
N THR A 72 -20.81 -8.33 -6.96
CA THR A 72 -20.85 -9.10 -8.20
C THR A 72 -20.17 -10.46 -8.10
N LEU A 73 -19.68 -10.84 -6.93
CA LEU A 73 -19.03 -12.13 -6.68
C LEU A 73 -19.76 -12.90 -5.60
N ILE A 74 -19.90 -14.21 -5.80
CA ILE A 74 -20.32 -15.16 -4.76
C ILE A 74 -19.26 -16.24 -4.64
N VAL A 75 -18.67 -16.39 -3.46
CA VAL A 75 -17.57 -17.32 -3.17
C VAL A 75 -18.00 -18.31 -2.08
N TRP A 76 -17.66 -19.59 -2.24
CA TRP A 76 -17.90 -20.62 -1.22
C TRP A 76 -16.94 -21.81 -1.39
N SER A 77 -16.81 -22.62 -0.33
CA SER A 77 -16.10 -23.89 -0.37
C SER A 77 -17.09 -25.04 -0.55
N GLU A 78 -16.93 -25.84 -1.62
CA GLU A 78 -17.80 -26.98 -1.91
C GLU A 78 -17.40 -28.24 -1.12
N ALA A 79 -16.10 -28.40 -0.85
CA ALA A 79 -15.50 -29.49 -0.07
C ALA A 79 -14.12 -29.05 0.48
N ASP A 80 -13.49 -29.86 1.34
CA ASP A 80 -12.14 -29.60 1.87
C ASP A 80 -11.14 -29.30 0.73
N ASN A 81 -10.58 -28.09 0.73
CA ASN A 81 -9.67 -27.56 -0.31
C ASN A 81 -10.27 -27.44 -1.72
N PHE A 82 -11.58 -27.22 -1.86
CA PHE A 82 -12.21 -26.97 -3.16
C PHE A 82 -13.10 -25.72 -3.13
N ASP A 83 -12.47 -24.57 -3.34
CA ASP A 83 -13.11 -23.25 -3.36
C ASP A 83 -13.59 -22.87 -4.75
N LEU A 84 -14.81 -22.33 -4.82
CA LEU A 84 -15.48 -21.92 -6.04
C LEU A 84 -15.91 -20.46 -5.94
N ALA A 85 -15.89 -19.77 -7.08
CA ALA A 85 -16.40 -18.41 -7.19
C ALA A 85 -17.24 -18.24 -8.47
N LEU A 86 -18.37 -17.57 -8.32
CA LEU A 86 -19.19 -17.07 -9.43
C LEU A 86 -19.01 -15.57 -9.55
N SER A 87 -18.46 -15.13 -10.68
CA SER A 87 -18.33 -13.73 -11.05
C SER A 87 -19.44 -13.35 -12.02
N PHE A 88 -20.35 -12.49 -11.56
CA PHE A 88 -21.50 -12.03 -12.31
C PHE A 88 -21.15 -10.83 -13.17
N GLN A 89 -21.68 -10.82 -14.38
CA GLN A 89 -21.57 -9.65 -15.24
C GLN A 89 -22.41 -8.47 -14.74
N GLU A 90 -23.54 -8.76 -14.10
CA GLU A 90 -24.48 -7.74 -13.59
C GLU A 90 -24.78 -7.95 -12.11
N LYS A 91 -24.74 -6.85 -11.33
CA LYS A 91 -25.11 -6.81 -9.91
C LYS A 91 -26.50 -7.37 -9.64
N ALA A 92 -27.50 -7.00 -10.47
CA ALA A 92 -28.87 -7.48 -10.34
C ALA A 92 -29.00 -9.01 -10.49
N GLY A 93 -28.08 -9.64 -11.23
CA GLY A 93 -27.97 -11.09 -11.36
C GLY A 93 -27.43 -11.76 -10.10
N CYS A 94 -26.40 -11.14 -9.53
CA CYS A 94 -25.77 -11.56 -8.28
C CYS A 94 -26.78 -11.48 -7.12
N GLU A 95 -27.47 -10.35 -6.97
CA GLU A 95 -28.51 -10.14 -5.96
C GLU A 95 -29.61 -11.21 -6.04
N GLU A 96 -30.10 -11.53 -7.24
CA GLU A 96 -31.16 -12.53 -7.40
C GLU A 96 -30.70 -13.98 -7.09
N ILE A 97 -29.42 -14.31 -7.28
CA ILE A 97 -28.88 -15.60 -6.79
C ILE A 97 -28.67 -15.55 -5.28
N TRP A 98 -28.13 -14.44 -4.77
CA TRP A 98 -27.89 -14.24 -3.35
C TRP A 98 -29.15 -14.37 -2.52
N GLU A 99 -30.24 -13.70 -2.91
CA GLU A 99 -31.55 -13.82 -2.28
C GLU A 99 -32.05 -15.27 -2.21
N LYS A 100 -31.80 -16.06 -3.25
CA LYS A 100 -32.17 -17.49 -3.28
C LYS A 100 -31.31 -18.31 -2.33
N ILE A 101 -30.00 -18.06 -2.27
CA ILE A 101 -29.10 -18.73 -1.31
C ILE A 101 -29.54 -18.41 0.13
N CYS A 102 -29.73 -17.12 0.44
CA CYS A 102 -30.21 -16.67 1.74
C CYS A 102 -31.58 -17.28 2.08
N SER A 103 -32.51 -17.32 1.11
CA SER A 103 -33.83 -17.94 1.30
C SER A 103 -33.74 -19.44 1.61
N VAL A 104 -32.84 -20.18 0.95
CA VAL A 104 -32.61 -21.60 1.24
C VAL A 104 -32.00 -21.78 2.63
N GLN A 105 -31.07 -20.91 3.04
CA GLN A 105 -30.43 -20.99 4.36
C GLN A 105 -31.23 -20.35 5.50
N GLY A 106 -32.36 -19.69 5.21
CA GLY A 106 -33.18 -19.00 6.22
C GLY A 106 -32.56 -17.71 6.75
N LYS A 107 -31.77 -17.01 5.93
CA LYS A 107 -31.00 -15.83 6.28
C LYS A 107 -31.55 -14.57 5.61
N ASP A 108 -31.27 -13.40 6.17
CA ASP A 108 -31.66 -12.11 5.59
C ASP A 108 -30.75 -11.79 4.38
N PRO A 109 -31.29 -11.44 3.20
CA PRO A 109 -30.48 -11.13 2.02
C PRO A 109 -29.63 -9.86 2.11
N THR A 110 -29.81 -9.03 3.16
CA THR A 110 -29.00 -7.83 3.42
C THR A 110 -27.61 -8.15 3.98
N ILE A 111 -27.35 -9.38 4.40
CA ILE A 111 -26.03 -9.82 4.87
C ILE A 111 -25.06 -10.04 3.70
N GLU A 112 -23.77 -9.87 3.96
CA GLU A 112 -22.69 -10.14 3.00
C GLU A 112 -22.11 -11.55 3.14
N THR A 113 -22.40 -12.27 4.23
CA THR A 113 -22.03 -13.67 4.42
C THR A 113 -23.17 -14.45 5.05
N THR A 114 -23.51 -15.61 4.50
CA THR A 114 -24.75 -16.32 4.85
C THR A 114 -24.69 -17.10 6.16
N GLN A 115 -23.51 -17.63 6.47
CA GLN A 115 -23.20 -18.04 7.82
C GLN A 115 -22.36 -16.93 8.43
N ASP A 116 -22.47 -16.69 9.72
CA ASP A 116 -21.39 -16.00 10.38
C ASP A 116 -20.14 -16.81 10.05
N ILE A 117 -19.12 -16.16 9.48
CA ILE A 117 -17.81 -16.78 9.40
C ILE A 117 -17.51 -17.01 10.86
N VAL A 118 -17.73 -18.24 11.30
CA VAL A 118 -17.09 -18.75 12.48
C VAL A 118 -15.61 -18.80 12.05
N GLU A 119 -14.91 -17.65 12.04
CA GLU A 119 -13.71 -17.56 12.86
C GLU A 119 -14.21 -18.18 14.14
N GLU A 120 -13.81 -19.41 14.48
CA GLU A 120 -14.33 -20.19 15.61
C GLU A 120 -14.66 -19.30 16.82
N SER A 121 -15.84 -18.67 16.80
CA SER A 121 -16.50 -17.99 17.87
C SER A 121 -17.24 -19.15 18.50
N GLU A 122 -16.46 -19.95 19.21
CA GLU A 122 -16.92 -20.71 20.37
C GLU A 122 -17.48 -19.76 21.45
N ASP A 123 -18.24 -18.72 21.08
CA ASP A 123 -18.71 -17.67 21.99
C ASP A 123 -20.19 -17.78 22.35
N GLU A 124 -20.94 -18.77 21.83
CA GLU A 124 -22.34 -18.97 22.30
C GLU A 124 -22.72 -20.44 22.60
N ARG A 125 -21.76 -21.36 22.56
CA ARG A 125 -21.90 -22.71 23.16
C ARG A 125 -20.74 -23.11 24.09
N PHE A 126 -19.90 -22.13 24.45
CA PHE A 126 -18.86 -22.27 25.47
C PHE A 126 -18.90 -21.16 26.52
N ASP A 127 -20.05 -20.46 26.63
CA ASP A 127 -20.32 -19.49 27.70
C ASP A 127 -20.39 -20.12 29.11
N ASP A 128 -20.09 -21.43 29.24
CA ASP A 128 -19.96 -22.13 30.52
C ASP A 128 -18.62 -22.88 30.66
N LEU A 129 -17.65 -22.75 29.73
CA LEU A 129 -16.38 -23.51 29.78
C LEU A 129 -15.09 -22.75 29.38
N SER A 130 -15.12 -21.56 28.76
CA SER A 130 -13.89 -20.95 28.19
C SER A 130 -13.01 -20.15 29.15
N ASP A 131 -13.48 -19.78 30.35
CA ASP A 131 -12.67 -19.04 31.34
C ASP A 131 -11.79 -19.96 32.23
N SER A 132 -11.76 -21.27 31.92
CA SER A 132 -11.08 -22.29 32.74
C SER A 132 -9.86 -22.95 32.07
N ALA A 133 -9.57 -22.64 30.80
CA ALA A 133 -8.41 -23.20 30.13
C ALA A 133 -7.12 -22.54 30.68
N PRO A 134 -6.15 -23.32 31.19
CA PRO A 134 -4.95 -22.76 31.81
C PRO A 134 -4.14 -21.94 30.79
N PRO A 135 -3.55 -20.80 31.19
CA PRO A 135 -2.75 -19.95 30.32
C PRO A 135 -1.67 -20.74 29.59
N VAL A 136 -1.27 -20.28 28.40
CA VAL A 136 -0.21 -20.93 27.62
C VAL A 136 1.09 -20.85 28.42
N GLU A 137 1.55 -21.98 28.93
CA GLU A 137 2.84 -22.07 29.62
C GLU A 137 3.96 -22.20 28.58
N LEU A 138 4.77 -21.14 28.44
CA LEU A 138 5.92 -21.16 27.56
C LEU A 138 7.04 -22.04 28.13
N PRO A 139 7.59 -23.00 27.36
CA PRO A 139 8.73 -23.79 27.80
C PRO A 139 9.95 -22.89 28.06
N LEU A 140 10.87 -23.35 28.89
CA LEU A 140 12.13 -22.63 29.10
C LEU A 140 12.93 -22.55 27.79
N CYS A 141 13.46 -21.35 27.49
CA CYS A 141 14.32 -21.10 26.33
C CYS A 141 15.69 -21.80 26.49
N GLU A 142 15.74 -23.09 26.17
CA GLU A 142 16.93 -23.93 26.23
C GLU A 142 17.13 -24.67 24.91
N ILE A 143 18.38 -24.94 24.51
CA ILE A 143 18.70 -25.63 23.24
C ILE A 143 17.97 -26.96 23.14
N GLY A 144 17.94 -27.74 24.24
CA GLY A 144 17.29 -29.05 24.28
C GLY A 144 15.77 -29.03 24.13
N ARG A 145 15.13 -27.86 24.26
CA ARG A 145 13.67 -27.68 24.17
C ARG A 145 13.22 -26.92 22.92
N LEU A 146 14.14 -26.54 22.03
CA LEU A 146 13.80 -25.77 20.82
C LEU A 146 12.72 -26.43 19.97
N LYS A 147 12.74 -27.76 19.86
CA LYS A 147 11.72 -28.50 19.12
C LYS A 147 10.35 -28.44 19.80
N GLU A 148 10.32 -28.59 21.13
CA GLU A 148 9.10 -28.44 21.94
C GLU A 148 8.50 -27.04 21.79
N ILE A 149 9.33 -25.99 21.85
CA ILE A 149 8.90 -24.60 21.65
C ILE A 149 8.33 -24.42 20.23
N LYS A 150 9.03 -24.91 19.21
CA LYS A 150 8.56 -24.86 17.82
C LYS A 150 7.20 -25.54 17.65
N ASP A 151 7.06 -26.77 18.15
CA ASP A 151 5.84 -27.57 18.02
C ASP A 151 4.66 -26.92 18.76
N LEU A 152 4.91 -26.30 19.92
CA LEU A 152 3.91 -25.50 20.65
C LEU A 152 3.45 -24.31 19.80
N PHE A 153 4.37 -23.53 19.24
CA PHE A 153 4.03 -22.35 18.43
C PHE A 153 3.20 -22.75 17.22
N ILE A 154 3.59 -23.80 16.49
CA ILE A 154 2.82 -24.33 15.34
C ILE A 154 1.41 -24.74 15.78
N THR A 155 1.28 -25.41 16.92
CA THR A 155 -0.02 -25.84 17.46
C THR A 155 -0.91 -24.65 17.80
N CYS A 156 -0.37 -23.62 18.44
CA CYS A 156 -1.10 -22.41 18.79
C CYS A 156 -1.52 -21.57 17.58
N MET A 157 -0.87 -21.75 16.41
CA MET A 157 -1.26 -21.07 15.17
C MET A 157 -2.57 -21.60 14.56
N ALA A 158 -3.14 -22.70 15.08
CA ALA A 158 -4.33 -23.32 14.52
C ALA A 158 -5.60 -22.47 14.69
N THR A 159 -5.77 -21.79 15.84
CA THR A 159 -6.99 -21.02 16.15
C THR A 159 -6.64 -19.58 16.56
N PRO A 160 -7.49 -18.56 16.24
CA PRO A 160 -7.24 -17.17 16.62
C PRO A 160 -7.08 -16.98 18.14
N LEU A 161 -7.91 -17.63 18.96
CA LEU A 161 -7.83 -17.58 20.41
C LEU A 161 -6.46 -18.05 20.93
N ASN A 162 -5.92 -19.15 20.39
CA ASN A 162 -4.61 -19.64 20.80
C ASN A 162 -3.47 -18.74 20.34
N LYS A 163 -3.60 -18.07 19.17
CA LYS A 163 -2.64 -17.05 18.74
C LYS A 163 -2.60 -15.87 19.70
N ASP A 164 -3.76 -15.41 20.15
CA ASP A 164 -3.87 -14.28 21.08
C ASP A 164 -3.28 -14.62 22.45
N ARG A 165 -3.62 -15.78 22.99
CA ARG A 165 -3.06 -16.28 24.26
C ARG A 165 -1.55 -16.51 24.18
N LEU A 166 -1.06 -17.02 23.03
CA LEU A 166 0.37 -17.15 22.79
C LEU A 166 1.05 -15.79 22.71
N ALA A 167 0.44 -14.80 22.05
CA ALA A 167 0.96 -13.44 21.97
C ALA A 167 1.12 -12.83 23.37
N GLU A 168 0.09 -12.92 24.21
CA GLU A 168 0.12 -12.44 25.60
C GLU A 168 1.19 -13.15 26.42
N ALA A 169 1.34 -14.47 26.27
CA ALA A 169 2.38 -15.22 26.98
C ALA A 169 3.79 -14.78 26.56
N ILE A 170 4.02 -14.58 25.24
CA ILE A 170 5.30 -14.11 24.70
C ILE A 170 5.65 -12.72 25.22
N GLU A 171 4.66 -11.83 25.25
CA GLU A 171 4.81 -10.46 25.75
C GLU A 171 5.11 -10.43 27.25
N ASN A 172 4.28 -11.08 28.06
CA ASN A 172 4.42 -11.09 29.52
C ASN A 172 5.76 -11.67 30.01
N ASP A 173 6.29 -12.68 29.31
CA ASP A 173 7.56 -13.31 29.68
C ASP A 173 8.79 -12.65 29.02
N GLY A 174 8.59 -11.62 28.17
CA GLY A 174 9.65 -11.00 27.37
C GLY A 174 10.40 -12.04 26.52
N TYR A 175 9.66 -13.03 26.00
CA TYR A 175 10.20 -14.29 25.50
C TYR A 175 11.09 -14.10 24.28
N VAL A 176 10.80 -13.10 23.44
CA VAL A 176 11.59 -12.73 22.25
C VAL A 176 13.06 -12.50 22.60
N ARG A 177 13.35 -11.78 23.70
CA ARG A 177 14.74 -11.51 24.12
C ARG A 177 15.46 -12.77 24.59
N LYS A 178 14.73 -13.75 25.14
CA LYS A 178 15.29 -15.05 25.53
C LYS A 178 15.61 -15.90 24.30
N LEU A 179 14.72 -15.91 23.30
CA LEU A 179 14.94 -16.57 22.01
C LEU A 179 16.16 -15.99 21.27
N VAL A 180 16.32 -14.66 21.25
CA VAL A 180 17.49 -14.01 20.64
C VAL A 180 18.80 -14.41 21.33
N LYS A 181 18.83 -14.47 22.66
CA LYS A 181 20.01 -14.97 23.39
C LYS A 181 20.34 -16.42 23.02
N LEU A 182 19.31 -17.25 22.89
CA LEU A 182 19.45 -18.64 22.49
C LEU A 182 19.93 -18.78 21.03
N PHE A 183 19.46 -17.91 20.15
CA PHE A 183 19.94 -17.79 18.78
C PHE A 183 21.43 -17.48 18.71
N ASN A 184 21.90 -16.46 19.43
CA ASN A 184 23.31 -16.09 19.45
C ASN A 184 24.18 -17.27 19.94
N LEU A 185 23.74 -18.00 20.97
CA LEU A 185 24.41 -19.20 21.43
C LEU A 185 24.43 -20.32 20.36
N CYS A 186 23.33 -20.55 19.66
CA CYS A 186 23.26 -21.52 18.58
C CYS A 186 24.16 -21.14 17.39
N GLU A 187 24.27 -19.85 17.05
CA GLU A 187 25.21 -19.35 16.03
C GLU A 187 26.66 -19.62 16.45
N ASP A 188 27.03 -19.28 17.69
CA ASP A 188 28.38 -19.49 18.22
C ASP A 188 28.79 -20.97 18.22
N LEU A 189 27.84 -21.86 18.51
CA LEU A 189 28.04 -23.31 18.49
C LEU A 189 27.92 -23.93 17.09
N ASN A 190 27.58 -23.15 16.07
CA ASN A 190 27.24 -23.63 14.71
C ASN A 190 26.15 -24.73 14.71
N ASN A 191 25.18 -24.64 15.61
CA ASN A 191 24.08 -25.59 15.74
C ASN A 191 22.97 -25.32 14.71
N LEU A 192 23.15 -25.83 13.49
CA LEU A 192 22.21 -25.61 12.38
C LEU A 192 20.78 -26.08 12.67
N GLU A 193 20.60 -27.21 13.35
CA GLU A 193 19.25 -27.72 13.68
C GLU A 193 18.51 -26.75 14.60
N GLY A 194 19.20 -26.24 15.63
CA GLY A 194 18.64 -25.22 16.52
C GLY A 194 18.32 -23.91 15.79
N LEU A 195 19.17 -23.50 14.85
CA LEU A 195 18.98 -22.28 14.05
C LEU A 195 17.76 -22.39 13.13
N HIS A 196 17.51 -23.56 12.53
CA HIS A 196 16.29 -23.80 11.75
C HIS A 196 15.03 -23.80 12.63
N CYS A 197 15.08 -24.38 13.83
CA CYS A 197 13.97 -24.27 14.78
C CYS A 197 13.68 -22.81 15.16
N LEU A 198 14.73 -22.03 15.41
CA LEU A 198 14.59 -20.61 15.75
C LEU A 198 14.05 -19.77 14.59
N TYR A 199 14.44 -20.07 13.34
CA TYR A 199 13.83 -19.48 12.15
C TYR A 199 12.31 -19.70 12.16
N ASP A 200 11.85 -20.94 12.35
CA ASP A 200 10.41 -21.28 12.33
C ASP A 200 9.66 -20.60 13.49
N ILE A 201 10.26 -20.58 14.69
CA ILE A 201 9.67 -19.91 15.85
C ILE A 201 9.52 -18.41 15.58
N VAL A 202 10.59 -17.72 15.16
CA VAL A 202 10.54 -16.28 14.87
C VAL A 202 9.56 -15.98 13.75
N LYS A 203 9.56 -16.76 12.67
CA LYS A 203 8.57 -16.63 11.58
C LYS A 203 7.14 -16.75 12.09
N ASN A 204 6.85 -17.72 12.96
CA ASN A 204 5.52 -17.84 13.57
C ASN A 204 5.16 -16.62 14.43
N ILE A 205 6.11 -16.00 15.15
CA ILE A 205 5.87 -14.74 15.89
C ILE A 205 5.43 -13.62 14.93
N PHE A 206 6.05 -13.50 13.76
CA PHE A 206 5.61 -12.53 12.75
C PHE A 206 4.18 -12.83 12.26
N LEU A 207 3.85 -14.10 12.02
CA LEU A 207 2.55 -14.54 11.54
C LEU A 207 1.41 -14.42 12.57
N ILE A 208 1.72 -14.23 13.85
CA ILE A 208 0.73 -13.83 14.87
C ILE A 208 0.18 -12.43 14.56
N ASN A 209 0.96 -11.57 13.89
CA ASN A 209 0.52 -10.28 13.36
C ASN A 209 -0.07 -9.33 14.43
N LYS A 210 0.60 -9.22 15.59
CA LYS A 210 0.23 -8.32 16.71
C LYS A 210 1.27 -7.22 16.92
N ASN A 211 0.80 -5.98 17.13
CA ASN A 211 1.67 -4.79 17.27
C ASN A 211 2.65 -4.90 18.45
N ALA A 212 2.21 -5.37 19.62
CA ALA A 212 3.08 -5.51 20.80
C ALA A 212 4.28 -6.45 20.55
N LEU A 213 4.08 -7.51 19.76
CA LEU A 213 5.17 -8.41 19.38
C LEU A 213 6.14 -7.73 18.41
N PHE A 214 5.63 -6.92 17.48
CA PHE A 214 6.46 -6.13 16.57
C PHE A 214 7.29 -5.08 17.30
N GLU A 215 6.75 -4.41 18.31
CA GLU A 215 7.53 -3.49 19.15
C GLU A 215 8.72 -4.20 19.81
N MET A 216 8.52 -5.42 20.32
CA MET A 216 9.61 -6.23 20.84
C MET A 216 10.60 -6.62 19.74
N LEU A 217 10.14 -7.26 18.66
CA LEU A 217 10.98 -7.75 17.56
C LEU A 217 11.82 -6.65 16.89
N PHE A 218 11.27 -5.44 16.81
CA PHE A 218 11.91 -4.30 16.13
C PHE A 218 12.62 -3.36 17.08
N ALA A 219 12.78 -3.71 18.35
CA ALA A 219 13.63 -2.97 19.27
C ALA A 219 15.07 -2.88 18.72
N ASP A 220 15.67 -1.69 18.79
CA ASP A 220 16.93 -1.38 18.12
C ASP A 220 18.08 -2.32 18.52
N ASP A 221 18.07 -2.77 19.77
CA ASP A 221 19.11 -3.64 20.32
C ASP A 221 18.99 -5.12 19.89
N ILE A 222 17.84 -5.54 19.33
CA ILE A 222 17.61 -6.94 18.95
C ILE A 222 17.25 -7.14 17.47
N ILE A 223 16.81 -6.11 16.75
CA ILE A 223 16.29 -6.24 15.37
C ILE A 223 17.27 -6.92 14.41
N PHE A 224 18.58 -6.67 14.58
CA PHE A 224 19.59 -7.36 13.77
C PHE A 224 19.63 -8.85 14.06
N ASP A 225 19.52 -9.27 15.32
CA ASP A 225 19.51 -10.68 15.67
C ASP A 225 18.21 -11.36 15.19
N VAL A 226 17.08 -10.66 15.25
CA VAL A 226 15.81 -11.13 14.65
C VAL A 226 15.97 -11.35 13.15
N ILE A 227 16.57 -10.40 12.42
CA ILE A 227 16.90 -10.58 11.00
C ILE A 227 17.86 -11.75 10.81
N GLY A 228 18.81 -11.95 11.74
CA GLY A 228 19.72 -13.08 11.78
C GLY A 228 18.99 -14.42 11.88
N CYS A 229 17.98 -14.56 12.73
CA CYS A 229 17.12 -15.75 12.78
C CYS A 229 16.50 -16.05 11.42
N LEU A 230 16.01 -15.02 10.73
CA LEU A 230 15.36 -15.13 9.42
C LEU A 230 16.33 -15.50 8.27
N GLU A 231 17.65 -15.43 8.47
CA GLU A 231 18.64 -15.89 7.48
C GLU A 231 18.70 -17.43 7.34
N TYR A 232 18.24 -18.17 8.36
CA TYR A 232 18.36 -19.64 8.44
C TYR A 232 17.13 -20.39 7.92
N ASP A 233 16.52 -19.87 6.85
CA ASP A 233 15.40 -20.53 6.17
C ASP A 233 15.79 -21.94 5.68
N PRO A 234 15.19 -23.03 6.20
CA PRO A 234 15.51 -24.39 5.79
C PRO A 234 15.01 -24.73 4.38
N THR A 235 14.11 -23.93 3.81
CA THR A 235 13.55 -24.14 2.46
C THR A 235 14.47 -23.62 1.35
N LEU A 236 15.40 -22.73 1.69
CA LEU A 236 16.32 -22.15 0.73
C LEU A 236 17.59 -23.00 0.61
N PRO A 237 18.08 -23.24 -0.63
CA PRO A 237 19.30 -24.02 -0.85
C PRO A 237 20.56 -23.28 -0.39
N ILE A 238 20.52 -21.95 -0.32
CA ILE A 238 21.64 -21.10 0.07
C ILE A 238 21.14 -20.06 1.07
N ARG A 239 21.87 -19.93 2.18
CA ARG A 239 21.65 -18.90 3.18
C ARG A 239 21.76 -17.51 2.57
N LYS A 240 20.76 -16.66 2.82
CA LYS A 240 20.81 -15.24 2.51
C LYS A 240 21.46 -14.47 3.66
N TYR A 241 22.30 -13.49 3.35
CA TYR A 241 23.03 -12.68 4.36
C TYR A 241 22.40 -11.29 4.51
N HIS A 242 21.18 -11.25 5.06
CA HIS A 242 20.38 -10.04 5.25
C HIS A 242 21.06 -9.01 6.18
N ARG A 243 21.61 -9.45 7.33
CA ARG A 243 22.33 -8.57 8.27
C ARG A 243 23.54 -7.92 7.61
N HIS A 244 24.29 -8.68 6.82
CA HIS A 244 25.45 -8.16 6.09
C HIS A 244 25.03 -7.10 5.06
N HIS A 245 23.96 -7.36 4.30
CA HIS A 245 23.43 -6.42 3.33
C HIS A 245 23.01 -5.09 4.00
N LEU A 246 22.26 -5.16 5.09
CA LEU A 246 21.80 -3.97 5.82
C LEU A 246 22.93 -3.20 6.52
N LYS A 247 24.01 -3.86 6.94
CA LYS A 247 25.17 -3.19 7.56
C LYS A 247 26.13 -2.57 6.55
N ASN A 248 26.35 -3.23 5.41
CA ASN A 248 27.47 -2.90 4.51
C ASN A 248 27.04 -2.33 3.16
N VAL A 249 25.86 -2.70 2.66
CA VAL A 249 25.38 -2.34 1.32
C VAL A 249 24.33 -1.23 1.38
N SER A 250 23.33 -1.37 2.26
CA SER A 250 22.37 -0.29 2.52
C SER A 250 22.91 0.66 3.59
N LYS A 251 23.82 1.56 3.18
CA LYS A 251 24.32 2.61 4.08
C LYS A 251 23.29 3.73 4.17
N PHE A 252 22.81 3.99 5.39
CA PHE A 252 22.02 5.18 5.66
C PHE A 252 22.79 6.43 5.25
N LYS A 253 22.17 7.24 4.40
CA LYS A 253 22.75 8.48 3.93
C LYS A 253 22.02 9.63 4.60
N GLU A 254 22.71 10.24 5.56
CA GLU A 254 22.23 11.41 6.26
C GLU A 254 22.31 12.62 5.33
N VAL A 255 21.15 13.07 4.84
CA VAL A 255 21.09 14.23 3.94
C VAL A 255 21.29 15.51 4.74
N ILE A 256 20.65 15.66 5.89
CA ILE A 256 20.85 16.78 6.82
C ILE A 256 21.22 16.21 8.17
N LEU A 257 22.03 16.93 8.94
CA LEU A 257 22.41 16.54 10.28
C LEU A 257 21.15 16.34 11.15
N ILE A 258 20.89 15.09 11.53
CA ILE A 258 19.81 14.70 12.43
C ILE A 258 20.39 14.67 13.84
N THR A 259 20.13 15.73 14.61
CA THR A 259 20.55 15.77 16.03
C THR A 259 19.62 14.96 16.93
N ASN A 260 18.38 14.73 16.51
CA ASN A 260 17.41 13.97 17.27
C ASN A 260 17.62 12.45 17.08
N LEU A 261 18.11 11.78 18.12
CA LEU A 261 18.36 10.34 18.10
C LEU A 261 17.08 9.51 17.95
N GLU A 262 15.94 10.01 18.43
CA GLU A 262 14.64 9.36 18.28
C GLU A 262 14.22 9.31 16.80
N LEU A 263 14.34 10.44 16.10
CA LEU A 263 14.11 10.51 14.66
C LEU A 263 15.04 9.56 13.89
N LEU A 264 16.34 9.56 14.23
CA LEU A 264 17.31 8.68 13.60
C LEU A 264 16.95 7.19 13.79
N ASN A 265 16.58 6.82 15.02
CA ASN A 265 16.15 5.46 15.34
C ASN A 265 14.89 5.07 14.58
N LYS A 266 13.90 5.96 14.46
CA LYS A 266 12.66 5.72 13.71
C LYS A 266 12.91 5.56 12.22
N ILE A 267 13.79 6.35 11.62
CA ILE A 267 14.19 6.21 10.21
C ILE A 267 14.85 4.85 9.98
N HIS A 268 15.82 4.48 10.82
CA HIS A 268 16.49 3.18 10.71
C HIS A 268 15.52 2.01 10.93
N GLN A 269 14.64 2.09 11.93
CA GLN A 269 13.64 1.07 12.20
C GLN A 269 12.71 0.91 11.01
N THR A 270 12.17 2.01 10.46
CA THR A 270 11.31 1.97 9.26
C THR A 270 11.99 1.28 8.09
N HIS A 271 13.24 1.65 7.77
CA HIS A 271 13.96 1.03 6.66
C HIS A 271 14.22 -0.47 6.90
N ARG A 272 14.60 -0.87 8.13
CA ARG A 272 14.85 -2.28 8.46
C ARG A 272 13.56 -3.10 8.41
N VAL A 273 12.45 -2.57 8.92
CA VAL A 273 11.14 -3.24 8.92
C VAL A 273 10.57 -3.35 7.50
N GLN A 274 10.69 -2.30 6.68
CA GLN A 274 10.34 -2.33 5.26
C GLN A 274 11.17 -3.38 4.51
N TYR A 275 12.47 -3.50 4.80
CA TYR A 275 13.30 -4.57 4.22
C TYR A 275 12.83 -5.97 4.63
N ILE A 276 12.44 -6.15 5.90
CA ILE A 276 11.86 -7.42 6.35
C ILE A 276 10.59 -7.74 5.55
N GLN A 277 9.69 -6.77 5.40
CA GLN A 277 8.45 -6.92 4.64
C GLN A 277 8.72 -7.25 3.16
N ASP A 278 9.59 -6.50 2.48
CA ASP A 278 9.70 -6.59 1.02
C ASP A 278 10.65 -7.69 0.55
N VAL A 279 11.67 -8.04 1.36
CA VAL A 279 12.78 -8.91 0.94
C VAL A 279 12.85 -10.21 1.73
N VAL A 280 12.57 -10.17 3.02
CA VAL A 280 12.74 -11.34 3.91
C VAL A 280 11.46 -12.16 3.99
N LEU A 281 10.32 -11.50 4.19
CA LEU A 281 8.99 -12.09 4.29
C LEU A 281 8.03 -11.45 3.27
N PRO A 282 8.35 -11.49 1.96
CA PRO A 282 7.50 -10.92 0.93
C PRO A 282 6.12 -11.60 0.94
N THR A 283 5.06 -10.79 0.91
CA THR A 283 3.69 -11.31 0.79
C THR A 283 3.59 -12.09 -0.54
N PRO A 284 3.21 -13.38 -0.53
CA PRO A 284 3.33 -14.25 -1.72
C PRO A 284 2.42 -13.84 -2.90
N SER A 285 1.44 -12.95 -2.68
CA SER A 285 0.39 -12.63 -3.64
C SER A 285 -0.23 -11.26 -3.36
N VAL A 286 -0.62 -10.55 -4.43
CA VAL A 286 -1.45 -9.33 -4.41
C VAL A 286 -2.88 -9.59 -3.91
N PHE A 287 -3.25 -10.86 -3.70
CA PHE A 287 -4.59 -11.30 -3.26
C PHE A 287 -4.64 -11.70 -1.77
N GLU A 288 -3.51 -11.70 -1.05
CA GLU A 288 -3.43 -12.02 0.40
C GLU A 288 -3.11 -10.75 1.24
N ASP A 289 -3.82 -9.65 0.99
CA ASP A 289 -3.59 -8.31 1.58
C ASP A 289 -3.56 -8.25 3.13
N ASN A 290 -3.92 -9.31 3.84
CA ASN A 290 -4.11 -9.31 5.29
C ASN A 290 -3.13 -10.15 6.12
N MET A 291 -2.17 -10.86 5.52
CA MET A 291 -1.29 -11.77 6.29
C MET A 291 -0.34 -11.05 7.26
N LEU A 292 0.06 -9.81 6.95
CA LEU A 292 0.96 -8.98 7.77
C LEU A 292 0.44 -7.54 7.88
N SER A 293 -0.87 -7.37 8.03
CA SER A 293 -1.51 -6.04 8.09
C SER A 293 -1.00 -5.18 9.27
N ALA A 294 -0.67 -5.79 10.41
CA ALA A 294 -0.09 -5.05 11.54
C ALA A 294 1.36 -4.64 11.26
N LEU A 295 2.11 -5.39 10.44
CA LEU A 295 3.45 -4.98 9.99
C LEU A 295 3.36 -3.74 9.09
N SER A 296 2.45 -3.75 8.12
CA SER A 296 2.16 -2.59 7.28
C SER A 296 1.72 -1.39 8.12
N SER A 297 0.88 -1.62 9.14
CA SER A 297 0.44 -0.59 10.07
C SER A 297 1.60 -0.03 10.89
N PHE A 298 2.52 -0.88 11.35
CA PHE A 298 3.72 -0.45 12.07
C PHE A 298 4.60 0.48 11.22
N ILE A 299 4.82 0.12 9.96
CA ILE A 299 5.54 0.96 9.00
C ILE A 299 4.80 2.29 8.78
N PHE A 300 3.48 2.24 8.61
CA PHE A 300 2.63 3.42 8.44
C PHE A 300 2.76 4.39 9.62
N PHE A 301 2.63 3.91 10.86
CA PHE A 301 2.74 4.76 12.05
C PHE A 301 4.14 5.33 12.22
N ASN A 302 5.19 4.54 11.96
CA ASN A 302 6.55 5.08 11.97
C ASN A 302 6.76 6.19 10.91
N LYS A 303 6.18 6.06 9.70
CA LYS A 303 6.25 7.12 8.67
C LYS A 303 5.57 8.41 9.16
N VAL A 304 4.41 8.30 9.81
CA VAL A 304 3.71 9.45 10.43
C VAL A 304 4.57 10.11 11.52
N GLU A 305 5.20 9.31 12.38
CA GLU A 305 6.05 9.79 13.46
C GLU A 305 7.32 10.47 12.96
N ILE A 306 7.97 9.92 11.93
CA ILE A 306 9.11 10.56 11.25
C ILE A 306 8.72 11.94 10.73
N VAL A 307 7.54 12.06 10.10
CA VAL A 307 7.07 13.35 9.60
C VAL A 307 6.86 14.33 10.74
N THR A 308 6.21 13.88 11.81
CA THR A 308 5.92 14.71 12.99
C THR A 308 7.22 15.20 13.65
N LEU A 309 8.19 14.33 13.89
CA LEU A 309 9.47 14.67 14.51
C LEU A 309 10.30 15.66 13.67
N ILE A 310 10.25 15.57 12.34
CA ILE A 310 10.91 16.54 11.45
C ILE A 310 10.19 17.89 11.48
N GLN A 311 8.85 17.90 11.53
CA GLN A 311 8.08 19.15 11.60
C GLN A 311 8.27 19.90 12.93
N GLU A 312 8.51 19.17 14.02
CA GLU A 312 8.81 19.74 15.33
C GLU A 312 10.22 20.33 15.41
N ASP A 313 11.14 19.93 14.52
CA ASP A 313 12.46 20.52 14.40
C ASP A 313 12.41 21.84 13.60
N GLU A 314 12.45 22.96 14.33
CA GLU A 314 12.41 24.31 13.76
C GLU A 314 13.55 24.63 12.77
N LYS A 315 14.66 23.87 12.77
CA LYS A 315 15.83 24.14 11.92
C LYS A 315 15.92 23.22 10.72
N PHE A 316 15.41 21.99 10.84
CA PHE A 316 15.61 20.96 9.83
C PHE A 316 15.10 21.39 8.45
N LEU A 317 13.83 21.81 8.35
CA LEU A 317 13.22 22.20 7.07
C LEU A 317 13.76 23.54 6.51
N PRO A 318 13.98 24.59 7.33
CA PRO A 318 14.68 25.79 6.86
C PRO A 318 16.08 25.53 6.31
N ASP A 319 16.89 24.70 7.00
CA ASP A 319 18.24 24.36 6.55
C ASP A 319 18.22 23.54 5.25
N LEU A 320 17.21 22.67 5.08
CA LEU A 320 16.98 21.90 3.86
C LEU A 320 16.67 22.79 2.67
N LEU A 321 15.65 23.63 2.82
CA LEU A 321 15.15 24.48 1.73
C LEU A 321 16.15 25.60 1.42
N GLY A 322 16.84 26.14 2.43
CA GLY A 322 17.93 27.10 2.25
C GLY A 322 19.07 26.54 1.39
N GLN A 323 19.50 25.29 1.62
CA GLN A 323 20.51 24.65 0.77
C GLN A 323 20.01 24.38 -0.66
N LEU A 324 18.73 24.04 -0.85
CA LEU A 324 18.17 23.83 -2.18
C LEU A 324 18.06 25.14 -2.99
N GLN A 325 17.76 26.25 -2.32
CA GLN A 325 17.66 27.57 -2.93
C GLN A 325 19.03 28.25 -3.16
N ASP A 326 20.08 27.80 -2.47
CA ASP A 326 21.44 28.33 -2.65
C ASP A 326 22.02 27.91 -4.02
N GLU A 327 22.32 28.90 -4.86
CA GLU A 327 22.95 28.71 -6.17
C GLU A 327 24.34 28.06 -6.07
N SER A 328 25.03 28.23 -4.94
CA SER A 328 26.35 27.64 -4.70
C SER A 328 26.31 26.14 -4.37
N THR A 329 25.13 25.59 -4.08
CA THR A 329 24.97 24.16 -3.79
C THR A 329 25.14 23.33 -5.08
N PRO A 330 26.04 22.33 -5.09
CA PRO A 330 26.28 21.52 -6.28
C PRO A 330 25.09 20.61 -6.60
N ASP A 331 24.89 20.28 -7.88
CA ASP A 331 23.74 19.48 -8.34
C ASP A 331 23.66 18.10 -7.66
N SER A 332 24.81 17.46 -7.41
CA SER A 332 24.83 16.19 -6.67
C SER A 332 24.23 16.31 -5.27
N ARG A 333 24.42 17.46 -4.62
CA ARG A 333 23.87 17.76 -3.30
C ARG A 333 22.41 18.18 -3.38
N LYS A 334 22.04 18.99 -4.39
CA LYS A 334 20.63 19.32 -4.66
C LYS A 334 19.80 18.08 -4.92
N LEU A 335 20.35 17.11 -5.65
CA LEU A 335 19.71 15.82 -5.91
C LEU A 335 19.41 15.05 -4.62
N GLU A 336 20.36 14.99 -3.68
CA GLU A 336 20.13 14.35 -2.37
C GLU A 336 19.02 15.03 -1.57
N LEU A 337 19.04 16.37 -1.53
CA LEU A 337 18.08 17.18 -0.80
C LEU A 337 16.66 17.07 -1.37
N VAL A 338 16.52 17.13 -2.70
CA VAL A 338 15.21 17.01 -3.37
C VAL A 338 14.67 15.58 -3.29
N GLN A 339 15.54 14.55 -3.35
CA GLN A 339 15.11 13.16 -3.13
C GLN A 339 14.61 12.94 -1.71
N PHE A 340 15.29 13.50 -0.70
CA PHE A 340 14.80 13.47 0.67
C PHE A 340 13.44 14.17 0.78
N LEU A 341 13.31 15.38 0.22
CA LEU A 341 12.07 16.14 0.28
C LEU A 341 10.91 15.41 -0.42
N LYS A 342 11.18 14.73 -1.54
CA LYS A 342 10.22 13.85 -2.21
C LYS A 342 9.74 12.74 -1.29
N GLU A 343 10.65 11.99 -0.66
CA GLU A 343 10.28 10.92 0.27
C GLU A 343 9.51 11.47 1.49
N PHE A 344 9.88 12.65 1.97
CA PHE A 344 9.19 13.35 3.05
C PHE A 344 7.74 13.72 2.66
N CYS A 345 7.53 14.26 1.46
CA CYS A 345 6.20 14.52 0.91
C CYS A 345 5.41 13.23 0.68
N ASN A 346 6.05 12.13 0.26
CA ASN A 346 5.40 10.82 0.16
C ASN A 346 4.91 10.33 1.52
N PHE A 347 5.72 10.48 2.58
CA PHE A 347 5.31 10.08 3.92
C PHE A 347 4.15 10.93 4.45
N SER A 348 4.05 12.20 4.06
CA SER A 348 2.95 13.08 4.47
C SER A 348 1.57 12.62 3.96
N GLN A 349 1.51 11.75 2.94
CA GLN A 349 0.26 11.15 2.48
C GLN A 349 -0.41 10.29 3.55
N ASN A 350 0.36 9.77 4.50
CA ASN A 350 -0.11 8.97 5.64
C ASN A 350 -0.70 9.82 6.79
N LEU A 351 -0.52 11.14 6.75
CA LEU A 351 -1.02 12.02 7.81
C LEU A 351 -2.55 12.14 7.78
N GLN A 352 -3.14 12.29 8.96
CA GLN A 352 -4.54 12.67 9.08
C GLN A 352 -4.77 14.08 8.51
N PRO A 353 -5.97 14.41 7.98
CA PRO A 353 -6.25 15.69 7.33
C PRO A 353 -5.74 16.96 8.05
N PRO A 354 -5.93 17.16 9.37
CA PRO A 354 -5.48 18.37 10.05
C PRO A 354 -3.94 18.47 10.15
N GLN A 355 -3.25 17.35 10.36
CA GLN A 355 -1.79 17.30 10.40
C GLN A 355 -1.21 17.57 9.01
N LYS A 356 -1.85 17.00 7.98
CA LYS A 356 -1.50 17.20 6.58
C LYS A 356 -1.64 18.67 6.16
N GLU A 357 -2.72 19.35 6.56
CA GLU A 357 -2.88 20.79 6.34
C GLU A 357 -1.75 21.60 7.01
N GLY A 358 -1.42 21.28 8.27
CA GLY A 358 -0.30 21.91 8.98
C GLY A 358 1.06 21.71 8.30
N PHE A 359 1.31 20.51 7.78
CA PHE A 359 2.49 20.15 7.01
C PHE A 359 2.64 21.00 5.75
N PHE A 360 1.61 21.04 4.91
CA PHE A 360 1.67 21.80 3.66
C PHE A 360 1.75 23.30 3.89
N ARG A 361 1.05 23.83 4.90
CA ARG A 361 1.21 25.24 5.29
C ARG A 361 2.64 25.58 5.69
N THR A 362 3.31 24.68 6.43
CA THR A 362 4.71 24.87 6.85
C THR A 362 5.63 24.91 5.64
N LEU A 363 5.55 23.92 4.73
CA LEU A 363 6.38 23.87 3.52
C LEU A 363 6.17 25.11 2.62
N THR A 364 4.93 25.54 2.44
CA THR A 364 4.62 26.76 1.66
C THR A 364 5.23 27.99 2.32
N SER A 365 5.11 28.13 3.65
CA SER A 365 5.68 29.28 4.38
C SER A 365 7.21 29.32 4.34
N LEU A 366 7.87 28.17 4.18
CA LEU A 366 9.32 28.06 4.06
C LEU A 366 9.83 28.23 2.61
N GLY A 367 8.93 28.49 1.65
CA GLY A 367 9.32 28.76 0.27
C GLY A 367 9.58 27.51 -0.58
N ILE A 368 8.80 26.44 -0.38
CA ILE A 368 8.87 25.26 -1.28
C ILE A 368 8.52 25.60 -2.73
N LEU A 369 7.59 26.53 -2.98
CA LEU A 369 7.14 26.86 -4.34
C LEU A 369 8.20 27.59 -5.18
N PRO A 370 8.88 28.64 -4.68
CA PRO A 370 10.06 29.21 -5.35
C PRO A 370 11.16 28.17 -5.60
N MET A 371 11.37 27.25 -4.66
CA MET A 371 12.34 26.17 -4.82
C MET A 371 11.96 25.21 -5.96
N LEU A 372 10.67 24.89 -6.11
CA LEU A 372 10.18 24.04 -7.20
C LEU A 372 10.37 24.70 -8.57
N GLU A 373 10.20 26.01 -8.69
CA GLU A 373 10.49 26.72 -9.94
C GLU A 373 11.94 26.52 -10.37
N MET A 374 12.89 26.69 -9.45
CA MET A 374 14.31 26.51 -9.72
C MET A 374 14.67 25.06 -10.05
N THR A 375 14.11 24.10 -9.32
CA THR A 375 14.43 22.66 -9.51
C THR A 375 13.78 22.06 -10.75
N LEU A 376 12.60 22.53 -11.16
CA LEU A 376 11.97 22.14 -12.43
C LEU A 376 12.78 22.61 -13.64
N MET A 377 13.49 23.73 -13.51
CA MET A 377 14.37 24.28 -14.56
C MET A 377 15.76 23.62 -14.59
N SER A 378 16.05 22.68 -13.69
CA SER A 378 17.33 21.96 -13.67
C SER A 378 17.58 21.16 -14.95
N GLU A 379 18.85 21.07 -15.36
CA GLU A 379 19.27 20.19 -16.45
C GLU A 379 19.33 18.71 -16.01
N ASP A 380 19.45 18.45 -14.70
CA ASP A 380 19.46 17.09 -14.16
C ASP A 380 18.03 16.51 -14.16
N VAL A 381 17.86 15.43 -14.94
CA VAL A 381 16.58 14.74 -15.11
C VAL A 381 16.03 14.19 -13.79
N ASN A 382 16.90 13.73 -12.88
CA ASN A 382 16.46 13.18 -11.60
C ASN A 382 15.99 14.27 -10.63
N ILE A 383 16.67 15.42 -10.61
CA ILE A 383 16.22 16.60 -9.84
C ILE A 383 14.85 17.04 -10.34
N LYS A 384 14.71 17.14 -11.67
CA LYS A 384 13.47 17.53 -12.32
C LYS A 384 12.33 16.56 -12.02
N GLN A 385 12.56 15.25 -12.16
CA GLN A 385 11.54 14.24 -11.85
C GLN A 385 11.09 14.33 -10.38
N ALA A 386 12.02 14.48 -9.44
CA ALA A 386 11.69 14.62 -8.03
C ALA A 386 10.86 15.89 -7.76
N ALA A 387 11.17 17.01 -8.43
CA ALA A 387 10.40 18.24 -8.34
C ALA A 387 8.97 18.07 -8.90
N ILE A 388 8.81 17.35 -10.03
CA ILE A 388 7.48 17.04 -10.60
C ILE A 388 6.66 16.18 -9.62
N ASP A 389 7.26 15.17 -8.99
CA ASP A 389 6.58 14.31 -8.02
C ASP A 389 6.11 15.13 -6.80
N ILE A 390 6.97 16.00 -6.25
CA ILE A 390 6.61 16.90 -5.13
C ILE A 390 5.49 17.86 -5.53
N LEU A 391 5.61 18.48 -6.71
CA LEU A 391 4.60 19.41 -7.21
C LEU A 391 3.24 18.72 -7.39
N THR A 392 3.23 17.48 -7.91
CA THR A 392 2.01 16.68 -8.08
C THR A 392 1.33 16.45 -6.74
N ILE A 393 2.10 16.04 -5.71
CA ILE A 393 1.59 15.86 -4.34
C ILE A 393 0.98 17.14 -3.77
N LEU A 394 1.65 18.28 -3.97
CA LEU A 394 1.18 19.59 -3.48
C LEU A 394 -0.14 20.01 -4.15
N VAL A 395 -0.21 19.84 -5.47
CA VAL A 395 -1.38 20.22 -6.28
C VAL A 395 -2.56 19.31 -6.00
N GLU A 396 -2.36 18.00 -5.82
CA GLU A 396 -3.41 17.06 -5.44
C GLU A 396 -3.99 17.39 -4.05
N PHE A 397 -3.16 17.85 -3.11
CA PHE A 397 -3.63 18.16 -1.76
C PHE A 397 -4.34 19.51 -1.65
N SER A 398 -3.74 20.59 -2.17
CA SER A 398 -4.30 21.94 -2.04
C SER A 398 -4.07 22.78 -3.30
N PRO A 399 -4.88 22.57 -4.36
CA PRO A 399 -4.78 23.36 -5.58
C PRO A 399 -4.92 24.87 -5.33
N SER A 400 -5.76 25.27 -4.38
CA SER A 400 -6.05 26.68 -4.07
C SER A 400 -4.81 27.44 -3.58
N VAL A 401 -3.99 26.84 -2.72
CA VAL A 401 -2.75 27.46 -2.22
C VAL A 401 -1.75 27.68 -3.35
N ILE A 402 -1.66 26.72 -4.28
CA ILE A 402 -0.79 26.83 -5.46
C ILE A 402 -1.30 27.93 -6.40
N ARG A 403 -2.62 28.00 -6.62
CA ARG A 403 -3.24 29.06 -7.42
C ARG A 403 -3.03 30.45 -6.80
N GLU A 404 -3.19 30.57 -5.49
CA GLU A 404 -2.95 31.83 -4.78
C GLU A 404 -1.49 32.28 -4.93
N TYR A 405 -0.54 31.37 -4.78
CA TYR A 405 0.87 31.65 -5.02
C TYR A 405 1.11 32.13 -6.47
N ILE A 406 0.59 31.41 -7.47
CA ILE A 406 0.72 31.80 -8.89
C ILE A 406 0.13 33.19 -9.15
N LEU A 407 -1.03 33.51 -8.55
CA LEU A 407 -1.66 34.84 -8.68
C LEU A 407 -0.84 35.97 -8.07
N GLN A 408 -0.05 35.67 -7.03
CA GLN A 408 0.80 36.64 -6.36
C GLN A 408 2.12 36.88 -7.11
N GLN A 409 2.47 36.05 -8.10
CA GLN A 409 3.70 36.22 -8.88
C GLN A 409 3.61 37.47 -9.78
N SER A 410 4.54 38.40 -9.57
CA SER A 410 4.88 39.44 -10.54
C SER A 410 5.69 38.83 -11.69
N SER A 411 5.62 39.42 -12.89
CA SER A 411 6.38 39.00 -14.07
C SER A 411 7.88 39.30 -13.91
N ASP A 412 8.55 38.55 -13.04
CA ASP A 412 10.01 38.57 -12.94
C ASP A 412 10.58 37.69 -14.06
N THR A 413 11.50 38.23 -14.85
CA THR A 413 12.07 37.55 -16.02
C THR A 413 13.48 37.06 -15.71
N VAL A 414 13.77 35.80 -16.02
CA VAL A 414 15.13 35.25 -15.99
C VAL A 414 15.60 34.97 -17.40
N THR A 415 16.81 35.44 -17.69
CA THR A 415 17.50 35.15 -18.94
C THR A 415 18.11 33.75 -18.87
N GLN A 416 17.56 32.80 -19.64
CA GLN A 416 18.13 31.47 -19.81
C GLN A 416 19.52 31.53 -20.48
N ALA A 417 20.31 30.46 -20.36
CA ALA A 417 21.64 30.34 -20.98
C ALA A 417 21.64 30.47 -22.52
N ASN A 418 20.47 30.29 -23.17
CA ASN A 418 20.25 30.47 -24.60
C ASN A 418 19.90 31.93 -25.00
N GLY A 419 19.80 32.86 -24.04
CA GLY A 419 19.47 34.26 -24.25
C GLY A 419 17.97 34.59 -24.27
N ASN A 420 17.09 33.62 -24.05
CA ASN A 420 15.64 33.87 -23.95
C ASN A 420 15.26 34.34 -22.55
N GLU A 421 14.47 35.40 -22.47
CA GLU A 421 13.82 35.85 -21.24
C GLU A 421 12.59 34.98 -20.98
N VAL A 422 12.58 34.26 -19.87
CA VAL A 422 11.42 33.50 -19.40
C VAL A 422 10.86 34.19 -18.17
N GLU A 423 9.57 34.54 -18.21
CA GLU A 423 8.84 34.94 -17.01
C GLU A 423 8.84 33.76 -16.04
N LEU A 424 9.50 33.92 -14.88
CA LEU A 424 9.51 32.97 -13.76
C LEU A 424 8.15 32.95 -13.08
N MET A 425 7.16 32.45 -13.80
CA MET A 425 5.85 32.14 -13.26
C MET A 425 5.76 30.62 -13.23
N LEU A 426 5.44 30.06 -12.07
CA LEU A 426 5.41 28.61 -11.86
C LEU A 426 4.55 27.91 -12.93
N MET A 427 3.41 28.51 -13.30
CA MET A 427 2.55 28.00 -14.37
C MET A 427 3.26 27.94 -15.73
N ASN A 428 4.04 28.95 -16.07
CA ASN A 428 4.79 29.01 -17.32
C ASN A 428 5.95 28.00 -17.31
N VAL A 429 6.65 27.87 -16.18
CA VAL A 429 7.69 26.84 -15.99
C VAL A 429 7.11 25.44 -16.17
N ILE A 430 5.97 25.13 -15.54
CA ILE A 430 5.27 23.85 -15.70
C ILE A 430 4.93 23.58 -17.17
N ILE A 431 4.36 24.57 -17.86
CA ILE A 431 4.02 24.46 -19.27
C ILE A 431 5.29 24.22 -20.11
N GLU A 432 6.32 25.05 -19.96
CA GLU A 432 7.57 24.93 -20.72
C GLU A 432 8.24 23.57 -20.51
N GLN A 433 8.33 23.08 -19.27
CA GLN A 433 8.90 21.76 -18.99
C GLN A 433 8.07 20.60 -19.55
N MET A 434 6.74 20.74 -19.57
CA MET A 434 5.85 19.76 -20.22
C MET A 434 6.10 19.69 -21.72
N ILE A 435 6.33 20.84 -22.37
CA ILE A 435 6.53 20.95 -23.82
C ILE A 435 7.92 20.46 -24.23
N CYS A 436 8.93 20.86 -23.47
CA CYS A 436 10.33 20.56 -23.72
C CYS A 436 10.73 19.19 -23.18
N ASP A 437 9.77 18.32 -22.87
CA ASP A 437 10.03 16.98 -22.37
C ASP A 437 10.80 16.16 -23.42
N THR A 438 11.99 15.71 -23.03
CA THR A 438 12.88 14.89 -23.86
C THR A 438 12.72 13.38 -23.60
N ASP A 439 11.80 12.99 -22.71
CA ASP A 439 11.49 11.59 -22.44
C ASP A 439 10.79 10.95 -23.64
N PRO A 440 11.31 9.83 -24.20
CA PRO A 440 10.67 9.12 -25.31
C PRO A 440 9.22 8.70 -25.03
N ASP A 441 8.90 8.37 -23.77
CA ASP A 441 7.58 7.93 -23.35
C ASP A 441 6.68 9.09 -22.89
N LEU A 442 7.20 10.33 -22.91
CA LEU A 442 6.52 11.55 -22.46
C LEU A 442 5.97 11.46 -21.03
N GLY A 443 6.57 10.63 -20.17
CA GLY A 443 6.08 10.36 -18.82
C GLY A 443 5.98 11.63 -17.96
N ARG A 444 7.01 12.49 -18.04
CA ARG A 444 7.06 13.78 -17.32
C ARG A 444 6.03 14.77 -17.86
N ALA A 445 5.89 14.85 -19.17
CA ALA A 445 4.86 15.68 -19.80
C ALA A 445 3.44 15.26 -19.38
N VAL A 446 3.16 13.96 -19.29
CA VAL A 446 1.84 13.46 -18.83
C VAL A 446 1.57 13.85 -17.37
N GLN A 447 2.56 13.74 -16.49
CA GLN A 447 2.42 14.18 -15.09
C GLN A 447 2.16 15.69 -14.98
N LEU A 448 2.95 16.51 -15.69
CA LEU A 448 2.78 17.96 -15.72
C LEU A 448 1.45 18.38 -16.36
N MET A 449 0.97 17.66 -17.36
CA MET A 449 -0.38 17.84 -17.91
C MET A 449 -1.45 17.56 -16.85
N GLY A 450 -1.27 16.52 -16.04
CA GLY A 450 -2.12 16.22 -14.88
C GLY A 450 -2.17 17.39 -13.90
N VAL A 451 -1.01 17.95 -13.56
CA VAL A 451 -0.89 19.15 -12.71
C VAL A 451 -1.64 20.33 -13.30
N ILE A 452 -1.39 20.67 -14.58
CA ILE A 452 -2.08 21.77 -15.28
C ILE A 452 -3.59 21.55 -15.23
N ARG A 453 -4.05 20.33 -15.54
CA ARG A 453 -5.47 19.97 -15.55
C ARG A 453 -6.11 20.24 -14.20
N VAL A 454 -5.49 19.82 -13.10
CA VAL A 454 -6.01 20.08 -11.74
C VAL A 454 -6.02 21.58 -11.46
N LEU A 455 -4.98 22.33 -11.82
CA LEU A 455 -4.93 23.77 -11.53
C LEU A 455 -6.00 24.57 -12.28
N ILE A 456 -6.29 24.24 -13.53
CA ILE A 456 -7.26 24.95 -14.38
C ILE A 456 -8.70 24.44 -14.25
N ASP A 457 -8.92 23.33 -13.52
CA ASP A 457 -10.23 22.71 -13.40
C ASP A 457 -11.22 23.62 -12.66
N PRO A 458 -12.26 24.15 -13.33
CA PRO A 458 -13.23 25.02 -12.69
C PRO A 458 -14.12 24.33 -11.65
N GLU A 459 -14.14 22.99 -11.60
CA GLU A 459 -14.93 22.21 -10.64
C GLU A 459 -14.29 22.16 -9.24
N ASN A 460 -12.95 22.22 -9.17
CA ASN A 460 -12.21 22.23 -7.90
C ASN A 460 -11.92 23.65 -7.36
N MET A 461 -12.41 24.68 -8.05
CA MET A 461 -12.40 26.07 -7.61
C MET A 461 -13.67 26.31 -6.77
N LEU A 462 -13.66 25.80 -5.54
CA LEU A 462 -14.83 25.79 -4.65
C LEU A 462 -15.39 27.21 -4.45
N PRO A 463 -16.72 27.36 -4.34
CA PRO A 463 -17.36 28.66 -4.10
C PRO A 463 -17.08 29.27 -2.71
N SER A 464 -16.42 28.54 -1.80
CA SER A 464 -16.25 28.93 -0.41
C SER A 464 -15.11 29.92 -0.25
N LEU A 465 -15.48 31.19 -0.43
CA LEU A 465 -14.95 32.46 0.13
C LEU A 465 -14.72 33.55 -0.93
N SER A 466 -14.59 33.22 -2.22
CA SER A 466 -14.73 34.22 -3.27
C SER A 466 -15.08 33.63 -4.63
N LYS A 467 -16.14 34.13 -5.28
CA LYS A 467 -16.31 34.00 -6.75
C LYS A 467 -15.14 34.63 -7.55
N VAL A 468 -14.23 35.29 -6.83
CA VAL A 468 -13.10 36.04 -7.31
C VAL A 468 -11.96 35.10 -7.69
N GLU A 469 -11.64 34.06 -6.90
CA GLU A 469 -10.54 33.11 -7.22
C GLU A 469 -10.68 32.50 -8.62
N LYS A 470 -11.84 31.94 -8.94
CA LYS A 470 -12.10 31.34 -10.26
C LYS A 470 -11.91 32.34 -11.40
N THR A 471 -12.44 33.56 -11.22
CA THR A 471 -12.39 34.58 -12.26
C THR A 471 -10.97 35.11 -12.42
N ASP A 472 -10.30 35.40 -11.31
CA ASP A 472 -8.95 35.96 -11.27
C ASP A 472 -7.92 34.97 -11.78
N PHE A 473 -7.94 33.72 -11.30
CA PHE A 473 -6.99 32.69 -11.73
C PHE A 473 -7.15 32.35 -13.21
N LEU A 474 -8.38 32.16 -13.69
CA LEU A 474 -8.60 31.87 -15.11
C LEU A 474 -8.21 33.08 -15.98
N ASN A 475 -8.58 34.30 -15.60
CA ASN A 475 -8.15 35.51 -16.33
C ASN A 475 -6.63 35.64 -16.37
N TYR A 476 -5.95 35.37 -15.24
CA TYR A 476 -4.50 35.34 -15.16
C TYR A 476 -3.92 34.30 -16.12
N PHE A 477 -4.41 33.06 -16.08
CA PHE A 477 -3.99 31.96 -16.95
C PHE A 477 -4.16 32.32 -18.44
N TYR A 478 -5.33 32.84 -18.83
CA TYR A 478 -5.60 33.26 -20.22
C TYR A 478 -4.71 34.41 -20.69
N LYS A 479 -4.37 35.33 -19.78
CA LYS A 479 -3.55 36.50 -20.10
C LYS A 479 -2.06 36.16 -20.20
N HIS A 480 -1.56 35.30 -19.31
CA HIS A 480 -0.12 35.12 -19.08
C HIS A 480 0.42 33.76 -19.55
N SER A 481 -0.39 32.70 -19.57
CA SER A 481 0.10 31.32 -19.76
C SER A 481 -0.46 30.63 -21.00
N VAL A 482 -1.69 30.96 -21.41
CA VAL A 482 -2.37 30.31 -22.55
C VAL A 482 -1.62 30.51 -23.86
N GLN A 483 -0.93 31.64 -24.06
CA GLN A 483 -0.17 31.89 -25.29
C GLN A 483 1.01 30.92 -25.44
N ILE A 484 1.65 30.53 -24.33
CA ILE A 484 2.73 29.54 -24.35
C ILE A 484 2.16 28.20 -24.78
N LEU A 485 1.03 27.79 -24.19
CA LEU A 485 0.33 26.55 -24.54
C LEU A 485 -0.12 26.53 -26.03
N ILE A 486 -0.70 27.64 -26.52
CA ILE A 486 -1.19 27.77 -27.92
C ILE A 486 -0.05 27.85 -28.92
N GLY A 487 1.05 28.53 -28.58
CA GLY A 487 2.21 28.70 -29.46
C GLY A 487 2.73 27.37 -30.02
N ILE A 488 2.46 26.27 -29.32
CA ILE A 488 2.85 24.91 -29.69
C ILE A 488 1.80 24.11 -30.44
N CYS A 489 0.51 24.34 -30.18
CA CYS A 489 -0.51 23.89 -31.15
C CYS A 489 -0.20 24.45 -32.55
N CYS A 490 0.38 25.65 -32.62
CA CYS A 490 0.83 26.25 -33.88
C CYS A 490 2.23 25.81 -34.36
N THR A 491 3.17 25.45 -33.48
CA THR A 491 4.55 25.09 -33.89
C THR A 491 4.87 23.59 -33.92
N GLN A 492 4.14 22.73 -33.19
CA GLN A 492 4.40 21.29 -33.16
C GLN A 492 3.29 20.40 -33.77
N ILE A 493 2.08 20.91 -34.07
CA ILE A 493 0.96 20.03 -34.47
C ILE A 493 0.62 19.95 -35.98
N ILE A 494 1.22 20.71 -36.91
CA ILE A 494 0.77 20.62 -38.34
C ILE A 494 1.81 20.29 -39.42
N LEU A 495 3.13 20.20 -39.17
CA LEU A 495 4.08 20.05 -40.30
C LEU A 495 5.16 18.97 -40.21
N ARG A 496 5.08 17.99 -39.30
CA ARG A 496 6.12 16.93 -39.29
C ARG A 496 5.69 15.47 -39.37
N ASN A 497 4.41 15.13 -39.50
CA ASN A 497 4.03 13.73 -39.76
C ASN A 497 2.78 13.49 -40.64
N TYR A 498 2.28 14.49 -41.37
CA TYR A 498 1.17 14.28 -42.33
C TYR A 498 1.29 15.08 -43.65
N PHE A 499 2.51 15.46 -44.05
CA PHE A 499 2.86 15.79 -45.43
C PHE A 499 4.20 15.19 -45.82
#